data_AF-A0A8J3P4M3-F1
#
_entry.id   AF-A0A8J3P4M3-F1
#
_cell.length_a   1.000
_cell.length_b   1.000
_cell.length_c   1.000
_cell.angle_alpha   90.00
_cell.angle_beta   90.00
_cell.angle_gamma   90.00
#
_symmetry.space_group_name_H-M   'P 1'
#
loop_
_entity.id
_entity.type
_entity.pdbx_description
1 polymer ?
#
loop_
_entity_poly.entity_id
_entity_poly.type
_entity_poly.pdbx_seq_one_letter_code
_entity_poly.pdbx_strand_id
1 'polypeptide(L)'
;MGVDVAALVIVLGEVRERLARPDNDFSWSSFMDADAALAEIDGLIVRVRAEGSVPFALSVLFAPTGPIQEVALSSGWGDEFLALADRFDDASAGDH
;
A
#
# COMPACT_ATOMS: atom_id res chain seq x y z
N MET A 1 19.65 10.05 6.72
CA MET A 1 18.45 9.33 7.13
C MET A 1 17.49 9.43 5.98
N GLY A 2 17.23 8.33 5.29
CA GLY A 2 16.52 8.33 4.02
C GLY A 2 15.62 7.11 3.95
N VAL A 3 14.56 7.23 3.16
CA VAL A 3 13.62 6.15 2.88
C VAL A 3 14.37 4.91 2.42
N ASP A 4 14.05 3.75 3.00
CA ASP A 4 14.49 2.49 2.44
C ASP A 4 13.61 2.14 1.24
N VAL A 5 14.04 2.61 0.08
CA VAL A 5 13.34 2.43 -1.20
C VAL A 5 13.15 0.95 -1.52
N ALA A 6 14.12 0.09 -1.18
CA ALA A 6 14.04 -1.33 -1.49
C ALA A 6 12.97 -2.01 -0.61
N ALA A 7 12.99 -1.76 0.70
CA ALA A 7 11.99 -2.25 1.63
C ALA A 7 10.59 -1.74 1.28
N LEU A 8 10.46 -0.44 0.95
CA LEU A 8 9.20 0.17 0.57
C LEU A 8 8.62 -0.47 -0.70
N VAL A 9 9.44 -0.67 -1.73
CA VAL A 9 9.01 -1.34 -2.97
C VAL A 9 8.55 -2.78 -2.72
N ILE A 10 9.19 -3.51 -1.79
CA ILE A 10 8.75 -4.86 -1.41
C ILE A 10 7.36 -4.81 -0.76
N VAL A 11 7.13 -3.91 0.19
CA VAL A 11 5.83 -3.74 0.87
C VAL A 11 4.73 -3.39 -0.14
N LEU A 12 5.00 -2.44 -1.05
CA LEU A 12 4.04 -2.07 -2.10
C LEU A 12 3.74 -3.23 -3.06
N GLY A 13 4.74 -4.07 -3.37
CA GLY A 13 4.55 -5.29 -4.15
C GLY A 13 3.62 -6.28 -3.45
N GLU A 14 3.80 -6.52 -2.16
CA GLU A 14 2.95 -7.42 -1.37
C GLU A 14 1.51 -6.90 -1.22
N VAL A 15 1.33 -5.57 -1.10
CA VAL A 15 0.00 -4.94 -1.13
C VAL A 15 -0.65 -5.15 -2.49
N ARG A 16 0.08 -4.89 -3.57
CA ARG A 16 -0.41 -5.09 -4.95
C ARG A 16 -0.88 -6.52 -5.17
N GLU A 17 -0.11 -7.52 -4.75
CA GLU A 17 -0.49 -8.94 -4.84
C GLU A 17 -1.76 -9.26 -4.06
N ARG A 18 -1.95 -8.65 -2.89
CA ARG A 18 -3.19 -8.81 -2.12
C ARG A 18 -4.36 -8.15 -2.80
N LEU A 19 -4.21 -6.93 -3.31
CA LEU A 19 -5.24 -6.20 -4.05
C LEU A 19 -5.66 -6.92 -5.34
N ALA A 20 -4.76 -7.69 -5.95
CA ALA A 20 -5.04 -8.49 -7.15
C ALA A 20 -5.86 -9.76 -6.91
N ARG A 21 -6.19 -10.10 -5.65
CA ARG A 21 -7.00 -11.28 -5.35
C ARG A 21 -8.43 -11.10 -5.91
N PRO A 22 -8.99 -12.13 -6.56
CA PRO A 22 -10.30 -12.03 -7.20
C PRO A 22 -11.46 -11.84 -6.20
N ASP A 23 -11.24 -12.20 -4.94
CA ASP A 23 -12.27 -12.16 -3.87
C ASP A 23 -12.24 -10.86 -3.05
N ASN A 24 -11.47 -9.84 -3.48
CA ASN A 24 -11.45 -8.58 -2.77
C ASN A 24 -12.76 -7.79 -2.95
N ASP A 25 -13.23 -7.23 -1.85
CA ASP A 25 -14.35 -6.31 -1.81
C ASP A 25 -13.84 -4.86 -1.73
N PHE A 26 -14.14 -4.08 -2.77
CA PHE A 26 -13.77 -2.68 -2.90
C PHE A 26 -14.90 -1.70 -2.52
N SER A 27 -16.07 -2.21 -2.13
CA SER A 27 -17.32 -1.43 -1.98
C SER A 27 -17.23 -0.27 -0.99
N TRP A 28 -16.33 -0.34 -0.01
CA TRP A 28 -16.12 0.68 1.02
C TRP A 28 -14.82 1.47 0.86
N SER A 29 -14.05 1.17 -0.19
CA SER A 29 -12.81 1.86 -0.48
C SER A 29 -13.03 3.01 -1.47
N SER A 30 -12.06 3.93 -1.58
CA SER A 30 -12.07 4.93 -2.66
C SER A 30 -11.63 4.37 -4.02
N PHE A 31 -11.18 3.11 -4.07
CA PHE A 31 -10.85 2.46 -5.34
C PHE A 31 -12.12 2.13 -6.10
N MET A 32 -12.10 2.34 -7.41
CA MET A 32 -13.21 1.98 -8.28
C MET A 32 -13.37 0.46 -8.40
N ASP A 33 -12.24 -0.23 -8.56
CA ASP A 33 -12.13 -1.66 -8.74
C ASP A 33 -10.67 -2.11 -8.52
N ALA A 34 -10.42 -3.40 -8.68
CA ALA A 34 -9.08 -3.98 -8.57
C ALA A 34 -8.10 -3.37 -9.59
N ASP A 35 -8.50 -3.19 -10.85
CA ASP A 35 -7.61 -2.66 -11.89
C ASP A 35 -7.16 -1.23 -11.58
N ALA A 36 -8.07 -0.38 -11.10
CA ALA A 36 -7.77 0.97 -10.65
C ALA A 36 -6.80 0.97 -9.46
N ALA A 37 -7.04 0.12 -8.46
CA ALA A 37 -6.15 -0.01 -7.31
C ALA A 37 -4.75 -0.48 -7.72
N LEU A 38 -4.66 -1.48 -8.58
CA LEU A 38 -3.38 -2.00 -9.08
C LEU A 38 -2.62 -0.96 -9.90
N ALA A 39 -3.30 -0.22 -10.79
CA ALA A 39 -2.70 0.83 -11.58
C ALA A 39 -2.15 1.97 -10.70
N GLU A 40 -2.87 2.35 -9.64
CA GLU A 40 -2.41 3.36 -8.70
C GLU A 40 -1.17 2.90 -7.92
N ILE A 41 -1.18 1.68 -7.38
CA ILE A 41 -0.02 1.12 -6.67
C ILE A 41 1.19 0.96 -7.61
N ASP A 42 0.99 0.50 -8.84
CA ASP A 42 2.07 0.38 -9.84
C ASP A 42 2.70 1.74 -10.17
N GLY A 43 1.86 2.77 -10.35
CA GLY A 43 2.33 4.14 -10.55
C GLY A 43 3.15 4.67 -9.37
N LEU A 44 2.71 4.37 -8.15
CA LEU A 44 3.42 4.78 -6.92
C LEU A 44 4.75 4.02 -6.74
N ILE A 45 4.81 2.73 -7.09
CA ILE A 45 6.07 1.96 -7.08
C ILE A 45 7.10 2.57 -8.04
N VAL A 46 6.68 2.90 -9.26
CA VAL A 46 7.57 3.55 -10.25
C VAL A 46 8.07 4.89 -9.70
N ARG A 47 7.19 5.67 -9.09
CA ARG A 47 7.51 6.97 -8.52
C ARG A 47 8.49 6.88 -7.35
N VAL A 48 8.25 5.97 -6.40
CA VAL A 48 9.15 5.70 -5.26
C VAL A 48 10.55 5.32 -5.75
N ARG A 49 10.65 4.46 -6.76
CA ARG A 49 11.95 4.06 -7.35
C ARG A 49 12.68 5.23 -8.01
N ALA A 50 11.94 6.14 -8.65
CA ALA A 50 12.51 7.28 -9.35
C ALA A 50 12.91 8.42 -8.42
N GLU A 51 12.06 8.75 -7.45
CA GLU A 51 12.22 9.90 -6.55
C GLU A 51 13.00 9.56 -5.27
N GLY A 52 13.07 8.28 -4.89
CA GLY A 52 13.72 7.85 -3.66
C GLY A 52 13.08 8.41 -2.39
N SER A 53 11.81 8.80 -2.46
CA SER A 53 11.03 9.37 -1.36
C SER A 53 9.63 8.76 -1.33
N VAL A 54 8.92 8.94 -0.22
CA VAL A 54 7.54 8.46 -0.06
C VAL A 54 6.56 9.51 -0.59
N PRO A 55 5.80 9.24 -1.68
CA PRO A 55 4.74 10.13 -2.13
C PRO A 55 3.67 10.28 -1.04
N PHE A 56 3.17 11.50 -0.84
CA PHE A 56 2.06 11.77 0.11
C PHE A 56 0.83 10.88 -0.12
N ALA A 57 0.56 10.51 -1.38
CA ALA A 57 -0.52 9.59 -1.72
C ALA A 57 -0.40 8.24 -0.98
N LEU A 58 0.81 7.70 -0.80
CA LEU A 58 0.99 6.44 -0.04
C LEU A 58 0.60 6.60 1.43
N SER A 59 0.91 7.73 2.06
CA SER A 59 0.48 8.00 3.44
C SER A 59 -1.05 8.04 3.58
N VAL A 60 -1.77 8.50 2.55
CA VAL A 60 -3.24 8.46 2.52
C VAL A 60 -3.76 7.04 2.31
N LEU A 61 -3.15 6.29 1.40
CA LEU A 61 -3.55 4.91 1.09
C LEU A 61 -3.40 3.97 2.29
N PHE A 62 -2.34 4.16 3.09
CA PHE A 62 -2.03 3.38 4.30
C PHE A 62 -2.60 3.96 5.60
N ALA A 63 -3.24 5.13 5.56
CA ALA A 63 -3.81 5.75 6.76
C ALA A 63 -4.87 4.84 7.43
N PRO A 64 -5.14 5.03 8.74
CA PRO A 64 -6.30 4.42 9.38
C PRO A 64 -7.58 4.77 8.61
N THR A 65 -8.43 3.77 8.36
CA THR A 65 -9.62 3.85 7.47
C THR A 65 -9.30 4.32 6.05
N GLY A 66 -8.04 4.18 5.64
CA GLY A 66 -7.57 4.46 4.30
C GLY A 66 -8.03 3.40 3.31
N PRO A 67 -7.96 3.69 2.01
CA PRO A 67 -8.47 2.80 0.96
C PRO A 67 -7.96 1.36 1.04
N ILE A 68 -6.69 1.14 1.37
CA ILE A 68 -6.13 -0.22 1.48
C ILE A 68 -6.70 -0.93 2.71
N GLN A 69 -6.84 -0.23 3.84
CA GLN A 69 -7.40 -0.82 5.06
C GLN A 69 -8.87 -1.22 4.87
N GLU A 70 -9.67 -0.37 4.22
CA GLU A 70 -11.09 -0.65 3.95
C GLU A 70 -11.25 -1.91 3.07
N VAL A 71 -10.43 -2.06 2.03
CA VAL A 71 -10.41 -3.31 1.23
C VAL A 71 -9.97 -4.48 2.09
N ALA A 72 -8.90 -4.33 2.88
CA ALA A 72 -8.37 -5.41 3.70
C ALA A 72 -9.38 -5.96 4.72
N LEU A 73 -10.08 -5.06 5.41
CA LEU A 73 -11.13 -5.42 6.36
C LEU A 73 -12.31 -6.10 5.65
N SER A 74 -12.77 -5.53 4.54
CA SER A 74 -13.90 -6.07 3.77
C SER A 74 -13.58 -7.42 3.11
N SER A 75 -12.30 -7.67 2.82
CA SER A 75 -11.81 -8.85 2.10
C SER A 75 -11.13 -9.89 3.02
N GLY A 76 -11.16 -9.69 4.34
CA GLY A 76 -10.70 -10.66 5.33
C GLY A 76 -9.18 -10.79 5.50
N TRP A 77 -8.40 -9.77 5.11
CA TRP A 77 -6.94 -9.73 5.31
C TRP A 77 -6.48 -8.51 6.12
N GLY A 78 -7.34 -8.05 7.04
CA GLY A 78 -7.08 -6.87 7.89
C GLY A 78 -5.84 -7.03 8.79
N ASP A 79 -5.61 -8.21 9.35
CA ASP A 79 -4.43 -8.47 10.20
C ASP A 79 -3.14 -8.40 9.37
N GLU A 80 -3.14 -8.92 8.14
CA GLU A 80 -2.01 -8.80 7.22
C GLU A 80 -1.78 -7.36 6.78
N PHE A 81 -2.85 -6.55 6.64
CA PHE A 81 -2.69 -5.12 6.39
C PHE A 81 -1.94 -4.43 7.53
N LEU A 82 -2.22 -4.74 8.80
CA LEU A 82 -1.50 -4.15 9.93
C LEU A 82 0.00 -4.46 9.87
N ALA A 83 0.36 -5.70 9.53
CA ALA A 83 1.77 -6.09 9.35
C ALA A 83 2.43 -5.38 8.15
N LEU A 84 1.68 -5.12 7.08
CA LEU A 84 2.17 -4.36 5.92
C LEU A 84 2.33 -2.86 6.25
N ALA A 85 1.41 -2.30 7.03
CA ALA A 85 1.45 -0.91 7.48
C ALA A 85 2.65 -0.65 8.39
N ASP A 86 2.93 -1.55 9.34
CA ASP A 86 4.10 -1.47 10.22
C ASP A 86 5.41 -1.46 9.41
N ARG A 87 5.53 -2.38 8.45
CA ARG A 87 6.68 -2.43 7.53
C ARG A 87 6.78 -1.21 6.60
N PHE A 88 5.65 -0.61 6.22
CA PHE A 88 5.63 0.63 5.45
C PHE A 88 6.15 1.79 6.29
N ASP A 89 5.72 1.89 7.54
CA ASP A 89 6.16 2.92 8.48
C ASP A 89 7.66 2.81 8.75
N ASP A 90 8.17 1.60 9.00
CA ASP A 90 9.61 1.36 9.16
C ASP A 90 10.43 1.77 7.92
N ALA A 91 9.98 1.35 6.73
CA ALA A 91 10.66 1.68 5.47
C ALA A 91 10.62 3.18 5.14
N SER A 92 9.57 3.88 5.58
CA SER A 92 9.37 5.31 5.34
C SER A 92 10.06 6.21 6.38
N ALA A 93 10.19 5.74 7.62
CA ALA A 93 10.89 6.46 8.69
C ALA A 93 12.43 6.42 8.52
N GLY A 94 12.96 5.40 7.87
CA GLY A 94 14.39 5.15 7.74
C GLY A 94 14.98 4.61 9.05
N ASP A 95 15.68 3.48 8.95
CA ASP A 95 16.33 2.69 10.02
C ASP A 95 16.71 3.51 11.28
N HIS A 96 16.22 3.09 12.45
CA HIS A 96 16.48 3.70 13.77
C HIS A 96 17.89 3.45 14.28
#